data_AF-A0A820MTB7-F1
#
_entry.id   AF-A0A820MTB7-F1
#
_cell.length_a   1.000
_cell.length_b   1.000
_cell.length_c   1.000
_cell.angle_alpha   90.00
_cell.angle_beta   90.00
_cell.angle_gamma   90.00
#
_symmetry.space_group_name_H-M   'P 1'
#
loop_
_entity.id
_entity.type
_entity.pdbx_description
1 polymer ?
#
loop_
_entity_poly.entity_id
_entity_poly.type
_entity_poly.pdbx_seq_one_letter_code
_entity_poly.pdbx_strand_id
1 'polypeptide(L)'
;QIFTKGFSLVKPLSSSHFEKNTTVNDLFHQLFIESWNPMINFTGYFHMCSPNSCTYSYNRRFNLFYIIVTIISLFGGLKTILYFSTPILQ
;
A
#
# COMPACT_ATOMS: atom_id res chain seq x y z
N GLN A 1 -8.30 -21.94 42.84
CA GLN A 1 -7.65 -20.71 42.34
C GLN A 1 -6.97 -21.04 41.02
N ILE A 2 -7.61 -20.61 39.94
CA ILE A 2 -7.32 -20.87 38.53
C ILE A 2 -6.64 -19.62 38.00
N PHE A 3 -5.29 -19.55 37.92
CA PHE A 3 -4.54 -18.60 37.05
C PHE A 3 -2.99 -18.74 37.12
N THR A 4 -2.38 -19.92 36.95
CA THR A 4 -0.88 -19.99 36.97
C THR A 4 -0.21 -20.95 36.00
N LYS A 5 -0.96 -21.70 35.18
CA LYS A 5 -0.38 -22.70 34.26
C LYS A 5 -0.29 -22.27 32.79
N GLY A 6 -0.39 -20.97 32.51
CA GLY A 6 -0.46 -20.44 31.13
C GLY A 6 0.63 -19.44 30.72
N PHE A 7 1.64 -19.16 31.57
CA PHE A 7 2.76 -18.29 31.20
C PHE A 7 3.95 -19.17 30.81
N SER A 8 3.98 -19.63 29.57
CA SER A 8 5.10 -20.39 29.03
C SER A 8 6.39 -19.57 29.18
N LEU A 9 7.44 -20.21 29.72
CA LEU A 9 8.82 -19.75 29.68
C LEU A 9 9.25 -19.51 28.22
N VAL A 10 9.00 -18.31 27.69
CA VAL A 10 9.66 -17.85 26.48
C VAL A 10 11.10 -17.53 26.88
N LYS A 11 12.03 -18.41 26.52
CA LYS A 11 13.46 -18.12 26.70
C LYS A 11 13.77 -16.85 25.90
N PRO A 12 14.38 -15.82 26.51
CA PRO A 12 14.75 -14.62 25.77
C PRO A 12 15.73 -15.02 24.67
N LEU A 13 15.45 -14.59 23.43
CA LEU A 13 16.35 -14.74 22.31
C LEU A 13 17.65 -14.02 22.68
N SER A 14 18.69 -14.78 23.00
CA SER A 14 19.89 -14.25 23.66
C SER A 14 20.82 -13.49 22.70
N SER A 15 20.50 -13.52 21.41
CA SER A 15 21.14 -12.79 20.32
C SER A 15 20.08 -12.53 19.26
N SER A 16 19.52 -11.31 19.27
CA SER A 16 18.78 -10.76 18.13
C SER A 16 19.75 -9.88 17.36
N HIS A 17 19.62 -9.85 16.04
CA HIS A 17 20.35 -8.93 15.18
C HIS A 17 19.94 -7.48 15.43
N PHE A 18 18.71 -7.27 15.92
CA PHE A 18 18.21 -5.96 16.28
C PHE A 18 18.56 -5.61 17.73
N GLU A 19 19.11 -4.41 17.92
CA GLU A 19 19.33 -3.88 19.25
C GLU A 19 17.99 -3.46 19.88
N LYS A 20 17.90 -3.46 21.21
CA LYS A 20 16.68 -3.05 21.91
C LYS A 20 16.29 -1.58 21.67
N ASN A 21 17.23 -0.78 21.16
CA ASN A 21 17.04 0.64 20.86
C ASN A 21 16.66 0.89 19.39
N THR A 22 16.57 -0.15 18.56
CA THR A 22 16.16 -0.01 17.15
C THR A 22 14.72 0.47 17.06
N THR A 23 14.45 1.45 16.19
CA THR A 23 13.09 1.97 16.04
C THR A 23 12.22 0.99 15.26
N VAL A 24 10.90 1.09 15.45
CA VAL A 24 9.92 0.32 14.67
C VAL A 24 10.09 0.57 13.16
N ASN A 25 10.43 1.80 12.77
CA ASN A 25 10.68 2.14 11.37
C ASN A 25 11.88 1.38 10.79
N ASP A 26 12.99 1.30 11.54
CA ASP A 26 14.18 0.56 11.13
C ASP A 26 13.91 -0.95 10.98
N LEU A 27 13.06 -1.51 11.85
CA LEU A 27 12.59 -2.90 11.72
C LEU A 27 11.81 -3.12 10.42
N PHE A 28 10.89 -2.21 10.07
CA PHE A 28 10.16 -2.26 8.80
C PHE A 28 11.09 -2.14 7.59
N HIS A 29 12.09 -1.26 7.65
CA HIS A 29 13.08 -1.12 6.58
C HIS A 29 13.93 -2.38 6.37
N GLN A 30 14.19 -3.12 7.44
CA GLN A 30 14.89 -4.41 7.38
C GLN A 30 13.93 -5.61 7.26
N LEU A 31 12.64 -5.36 7.02
CA LEU A 31 11.58 -6.37 6.91
C LEU A 31 11.54 -7.35 8.10
N PHE A 32 12.00 -6.92 9.27
CA PHE A 32 12.14 -7.76 10.48
C PHE A 32 13.06 -8.99 10.27
N ILE A 33 13.99 -8.93 9.32
CA ILE A 33 14.86 -10.05 8.99
C ILE A 33 16.03 -10.12 9.98
N GLU A 34 16.04 -11.16 10.81
CA GLU A 34 17.06 -11.40 11.83
C GLU A 34 18.35 -12.01 11.26
N SER A 35 18.26 -12.82 10.22
CA SER A 35 19.44 -13.39 9.55
C SER A 35 19.15 -13.72 8.10
N TRP A 36 20.09 -13.39 7.23
CA TRP A 36 20.05 -13.76 5.82
C TRP A 36 20.79 -15.07 5.62
N ASN A 37 20.07 -16.15 5.33
CA ASN A 37 20.71 -17.41 4.94
C ASN A 37 20.61 -17.55 3.41
N PRO A 38 21.72 -17.39 2.66
CA PRO A 38 21.70 -17.40 1.19
C PRO A 38 21.47 -18.81 0.61
N MET A 39 21.56 -19.85 1.45
CA MET A 39 21.32 -21.24 1.09
C MET A 39 19.91 -21.71 1.48
N ILE A 40 18.91 -20.83 1.39
CA ILE A 40 17.51 -21.22 1.52
C ILE A 40 16.92 -21.34 0.11
N ASN A 41 16.37 -22.51 -0.21
CA ASN A 41 15.67 -22.72 -1.47
C ASN A 41 14.22 -22.20 -1.35
N PHE A 42 13.94 -21.06 -1.97
CA PHE A 42 12.61 -20.46 -2.00
C PHE A 42 11.75 -20.90 -3.19
N THR A 43 12.22 -21.82 -4.04
CA THR A 43 11.49 -22.24 -5.26
C THR A 43 10.09 -22.78 -4.95
N GLY A 44 9.91 -23.52 -3.85
CA GLY A 44 8.58 -24.00 -3.44
C GLY A 44 7.62 -22.86 -3.08
N TYR A 45 8.11 -21.83 -2.38
CA TYR A 45 7.33 -20.65 -2.04
C TYR A 45 6.97 -19.83 -3.28
N PHE A 46 7.92 -19.60 -4.18
CA PHE A 46 7.67 -18.90 -5.44
C PHE A 46 6.69 -19.65 -6.34
N HIS A 47 6.73 -20.98 -6.36
CA HIS A 47 5.77 -21.79 -7.11
C HIS A 47 4.36 -21.70 -6.52
N MET A 48 4.23 -21.70 -5.19
CA MET A 48 2.94 -21.52 -4.52
C MET A 48 2.37 -20.10 -4.70
N CYS A 49 3.24 -19.09 -4.75
CA CYS A 49 2.89 -17.69 -4.94
C CYS A 49 3.05 -17.22 -6.39
N SER A 50 2.90 -18.10 -7.39
CA SER A 50 2.87 -17.73 -8.80
C SER A 50 1.42 -17.56 -9.28
N PRO A 51 0.78 -16.40 -9.07
CA PRO A 51 -0.56 -16.18 -9.57
C PRO A 51 -0.53 -16.17 -11.11
N ASN A 52 -1.43 -16.92 -11.74
CA ASN A 52 -1.61 -16.89 -13.19
C ASN A 52 -1.99 -15.50 -13.73
N SER A 53 -2.48 -14.61 -12.87
CA SER A 53 -2.85 -13.24 -13.22
C SER A 53 -2.55 -12.29 -12.05
N CYS A 54 -1.88 -11.17 -12.36
CA CYS A 54 -1.64 -10.11 -11.37
C CYS A 54 -2.89 -9.24 -11.24
N THR A 55 -3.48 -9.22 -10.05
CA THR A 55 -4.60 -8.31 -9.74
C THR A 55 -4.05 -7.04 -9.12
N TYR A 56 -4.09 -5.94 -9.87
CA TYR A 56 -3.74 -4.63 -9.33
C TYR A 56 -4.99 -3.94 -8.79
N SER A 57 -4.99 -3.60 -7.50
CA SER A 57 -6.10 -2.87 -6.89
C SER A 57 -5.95 -1.38 -7.20
N TYR A 58 -6.79 -0.87 -8.09
CA TYR A 58 -6.84 0.56 -8.40
C TYR A 58 -7.57 1.31 -7.27
N ASN A 59 -6.81 1.78 -6.28
CA ASN A 59 -7.34 2.72 -5.30
C ASN A 59 -7.55 4.08 -5.98
N ARG A 60 -8.74 4.29 -6.53
CA ARG A 60 -9.19 5.60 -6.99
C ARG A 60 -9.37 6.49 -5.76
N ARG A 61 -8.35 7.31 -5.46
CA ARG A 61 -8.53 8.44 -4.54
C ARG A 61 -9.54 9.39 -5.17
N PHE A 62 -10.73 9.47 -4.58
CA PHE A 62 -11.72 10.49 -4.93
C PHE A 62 -11.11 11.86 -4.66
N ASN A 63 -10.70 12.55 -5.72
CA ASN A 63 -10.18 13.90 -5.63
C ASN A 63 -11.32 14.90 -5.79
N LEU A 64 -11.77 15.50 -4.69
CA LEU A 64 -12.85 16.49 -4.68
C LEU A 64 -12.54 17.67 -5.62
N PHE A 65 -11.27 18.08 -5.73
CA PHE A 65 -10.85 19.15 -6.63
C PHE A 65 -11.14 18.80 -8.09
N TYR A 66 -10.88 17.55 -8.49
CA TYR A 66 -11.17 17.08 -9.85
C TYR A 66 -12.66 17.17 -10.19
N ILE A 67 -13.53 16.82 -9.25
CA ILE A 67 -14.99 16.90 -9.43
C ILE A 67 -15.42 18.35 -9.62
N ILE A 68 -14.94 19.26 -8.77
CA ILE A 68 -15.28 20.69 -8.82
C ILE A 68 -14.83 21.31 -10.15
N VAL A 69 -13.59 21.06 -10.57
CA VAL A 69 -13.07 21.58 -11.86
C VAL A 69 -13.85 21.03 -13.04
N THR A 70 -14.28 19.76 -12.98
CA THR A 70 -15.11 19.15 -14.02
C THR A 70 -16.46 19.84 -14.14
N ILE A 71 -17.12 20.16 -13.02
CA ILE A 71 -18.40 20.89 -13.02
C ILE A 71 -18.21 22.30 -13.59
N ILE A 72 -17.21 23.04 -13.10
CA ILE A 72 -16.92 24.40 -13.58
C ILE A 72 -16.62 24.42 -15.08
N SER A 73 -15.79 23.49 -15.56
CA SER A 73 -15.44 23.40 -16.98
C SER A 73 -16.60 22.97 -17.86
N LEU A 74 -17.49 22.10 -17.37
CA LEU A 74 -18.69 21.71 -18.12
C LEU A 74 -19.63 22.91 -18.34
N PHE A 75 -19.96 23.63 -17.26
CA PHE A 75 -20.84 24.80 -17.36
C PHE A 75 -20.20 25.97 -18.10
N GLY A 76 -18.94 26.29 -17.78
CA GLY A 76 -18.20 27.39 -18.40
C GLY A 76 -17.86 27.11 -19.86
N GLY A 77 -17.40 25.89 -20.16
CA GLY A 77 -17.04 25.46 -21.51
C GLY A 77 -18.24 25.42 -22.44
N LEU A 78 -19.37 24.84 -21.98
CA LEU A 78 -20.60 24.80 -22.79
C LEU A 78 -21.07 26.19 -23.18
N LYS A 79 -21.11 27.14 -22.23
CA LYS A 79 -21.51 28.53 -22.49
C LYS A 79 -20.57 29.24 -23.46
N THR A 80 -19.26 29.04 -23.29
CA THR A 80 -18.23 29.67 -24.13
C THR A 80 -18.28 29.16 -25.55
N ILE A 81 -18.38 27.84 -25.74
CA ILE A 81 -18.48 27.20 -27.07
C ILE A 81 -19.75 27.67 -27.78
N LEU A 82 -20.89 27.70 -27.08
CA LEU A 82 -22.15 28.14 -27.67
C LEU A 82 -22.04 29.59 -28.16
N TYR A 83 -21.55 30.51 -27.31
CA TYR A 83 -21.39 31.92 -27.66
C TYR A 83 -20.46 32.13 -28.86
N PHE A 84 -19.34 31.39 -28.90
CA PHE A 84 -18.38 31.47 -30.01
C PHE A 84 -18.94 30.86 -31.30
N SER A 85 -19.80 29.85 -31.22
CA SER A 85 -20.43 29.23 -32.38
C SER A 85 -21.61 30.04 -32.94
N THR A 86 -22.24 30.91 -32.14
CA THR A 86 -23.35 31.77 -32.58
C THR A 86 -23.04 32.60 -33.84
N PRO A 87 -21.89 33.32 -33.95
CA PRO A 87 -21.55 34.07 -35.16
C PRO A 87 -21.15 33.20 -36.37
N ILE A 88 -20.96 31.89 -36.20
CA ILE A 88 -20.62 30.95 -37.29
C ILE A 88 -21.89 30.38 -37.93
N LEU A 89 -22.99 30.35 -37.18
CA LEU A 89 -24.30 29.86 -37.61
C LEU A 89 -25.18 30.95 -38.24
N GLN A 90 -24.68 32.18 -38.36
CA GLN A 90 -25.33 33.32 -38.99
C GLN A 90 -24.53 33.77 -40.20
#